data_AF-A0A8X6FIG1-F1
#
_entry.id   AF-A0A8X6FIG1-F1
#
_cell.length_a   1.000
_cell.length_b   1.000
_cell.length_c   1.000
_cell.angle_alpha   90.00
_cell.angle_beta   90.00
_cell.angle_gamma   90.00
#
_symmetry.space_group_name_H-M   'P 1'
#
loop_
_entity.id
_entity.type
_entity.pdbx_description
1 polymer ?
#
loop_
_entity_poly.entity_id
_entity_poly.type
_entity_poly.pdbx_seq_one_letter_code
_entity_poly.pdbx_strand_id
1 'polypeptide(L)'
;MGPVNTEHRVQAMKSKAVMGDGWRSRAVSNECRDSHLAAWEKVAQREMYSAAMEEKQLAVQAGEIGPDGFPTLTVVVDGCWAKRSYRNNYSSLSGAAAIVGFRTKKVIYMGVRNR
;
A
#
# COMPACT_ATOMS: atom_id res chain seq x y z
N MET A 1 -16.31 1.63 43.82
CA MET A 1 -16.22 1.40 42.35
C MET A 1 -17.62 1.55 41.79
N GLY A 2 -17.98 2.74 41.32
CA GLY A 2 -19.32 2.99 40.75
C GLY A 2 -19.42 2.41 39.34
N PRO A 3 -20.61 1.97 38.90
CA PRO A 3 -20.79 1.40 37.57
C PRO A 3 -20.45 2.45 36.52
N VAL A 4 -19.50 2.13 35.63
CA VAL A 4 -19.18 2.96 34.47
C VAL A 4 -20.42 2.97 33.60
N ASN A 5 -21.08 4.12 33.54
CA ASN A 5 -22.37 4.34 32.89
C ASN A 5 -22.27 3.99 31.40
N THR A 6 -22.61 2.74 31.08
CA THR A 6 -22.66 2.17 29.74
C THR A 6 -23.73 2.85 28.90
N GLU A 7 -24.79 3.36 29.53
CA GLU A 7 -25.86 4.10 28.86
C GLU A 7 -25.34 5.39 28.26
N HIS A 8 -24.48 6.15 28.96
CA HIS A 8 -23.87 7.36 28.39
C HIS A 8 -22.99 7.08 27.15
N ARG A 9 -22.28 5.94 27.10
CA ARG A 9 -21.47 5.56 25.91
C ARG A 9 -22.37 5.13 24.76
N VAL A 10 -23.47 4.44 25.04
CA VAL A 10 -24.48 4.06 24.06
C VAL A 10 -25.26 5.29 23.57
N GLN A 11 -25.55 6.27 24.43
CA GLN A 11 -26.17 7.55 24.07
C GLN A 11 -25.24 8.38 23.18
N ALA A 12 -23.93 8.39 23.46
CA ALA A 12 -22.93 9.07 22.63
C ALA A 12 -22.70 8.39 21.27
N MET A 13 -22.80 7.05 21.21
CA MET A 13 -22.77 6.31 19.94
C MET A 13 -24.06 6.51 19.13
N LYS A 14 -25.22 6.54 19.80
CA LYS A 14 -26.52 6.79 19.17
C LYS A 14 -26.67 8.24 18.71
N SER A 15 -26.16 9.23 19.45
CA SER A 15 -26.20 10.64 19.02
C SER A 15 -25.31 10.91 17.81
N LYS A 16 -24.20 10.17 17.66
CA LYS A 16 -23.37 10.19 16.43
C LYS A 16 -24.05 9.52 15.23
N ALA A 17 -25.02 8.62 15.45
CA ALA A 17 -25.76 7.93 14.40
C ALA A 17 -27.03 8.68 13.95
N VAL A 18 -27.54 9.62 14.75
CA VAL A 18 -28.82 10.33 14.52
C VAL A 18 -28.62 11.73 13.90
N MET A 19 -27.39 12.22 13.79
CA MET A 19 -27.08 13.45 13.04
C MET A 19 -26.95 13.11 11.55
N GLY A 20 -27.98 13.50 10.78
CA GLY A 20 -28.24 13.06 9.42
C GLY A 20 -27.13 13.26 8.38
N ASP A 21 -27.40 12.70 7.21
CA ASP A 21 -26.55 12.57 6.01
C ASP A 21 -26.18 13.91 5.36
N GLY A 22 -25.52 14.79 6.11
CA GLY A 22 -25.05 16.09 5.65
C GLY A 22 -23.66 16.37 6.20
N TRP A 23 -22.63 16.03 5.43
CA TRP A 23 -21.24 16.47 5.60
C TRP A 23 -20.53 15.96 6.88
N ARG A 24 -19.96 14.74 6.81
CA ARG A 24 -18.91 14.35 7.76
C ARG A 24 -17.82 15.42 7.76
N SER A 25 -17.37 15.83 8.95
CA SER A 25 -16.29 16.80 9.08
C SER A 25 -15.04 16.29 8.35
N ARG A 26 -14.28 17.22 7.75
CA ARG A 26 -13.04 16.90 7.02
C ARG A 26 -12.10 16.02 7.85
N ALA A 27 -12.08 16.24 9.18
CA ALA A 27 -11.31 15.44 10.12
C ALA A 27 -11.73 13.96 10.13
N VAL A 28 -13.03 13.67 10.27
CA VAL A 28 -13.54 12.29 10.25
C VAL A 28 -13.33 11.62 8.90
N SER A 29 -13.47 12.38 7.80
CA SER A 29 -13.19 11.85 6.46
C SER A 29 -11.71 11.51 6.26
N ASN A 30 -10.81 12.33 6.78
CA ASN A 30 -9.37 12.07 6.69
C ASN A 30 -8.98 10.87 7.56
N GLU A 31 -9.49 10.78 8.79
CA GLU A 31 -9.22 9.64 9.68
C GLU A 31 -9.65 8.31 9.05
N CYS A 32 -10.86 8.26 8.45
CA CYS A 32 -11.33 7.07 7.75
C CYS A 32 -10.50 6.75 6.50
N ARG A 33 -10.02 7.76 5.77
CA ARG A 33 -9.13 7.56 4.62
C ARG A 33 -7.80 6.98 5.09
N ASP A 34 -7.20 7.57 6.11
CA ASP A 34 -5.86 7.23 6.58
C ASP A 34 -5.85 5.82 7.19
N SER A 35 -6.92 5.39 7.85
CA SER A 35 -7.06 4.01 8.34
C SER A 35 -7.13 2.98 7.21
N HIS A 36 -7.86 3.26 6.14
CA HIS A 36 -7.91 2.39 4.97
C HIS A 36 -6.57 2.36 4.22
N LEU A 37 -5.93 3.52 4.05
CA LEU A 37 -4.61 3.60 3.41
C LEU A 37 -3.57 2.77 4.16
N ALA A 38 -3.54 2.87 5.49
CA ALA A 38 -2.64 2.06 6.32
C ALA A 38 -2.92 0.56 6.20
N ALA A 39 -4.19 0.15 6.13
CA ALA A 39 -4.56 -1.24 5.93
C ALA A 39 -4.09 -1.76 4.56
N TRP A 40 -4.29 -0.99 3.49
CA TRP A 40 -3.84 -1.35 2.14
C TRP A 40 -2.33 -1.40 2.02
N GLU A 41 -1.63 -0.43 2.61
CA GLU A 41 -0.17 -0.40 2.63
C GLU A 41 0.39 -1.66 3.29
N LYS A 42 -0.16 -2.03 4.45
CA LYS A 42 0.26 -3.25 5.17
C LYS A 42 0.01 -4.52 4.36
N VAL A 43 -1.14 -4.62 3.70
CA VAL A 43 -1.46 -5.78 2.86
C VAL A 43 -0.53 -5.81 1.64
N ALA A 44 -0.33 -4.68 0.96
CA ALA A 44 0.55 -4.59 -0.19
C ALA A 44 2.00 -4.98 0.15
N GLN A 45 2.54 -4.49 1.26
CA GLN A 45 3.89 -4.86 1.73
C GLN A 45 4.00 -6.35 2.02
N ARG A 46 2.97 -6.95 2.65
CA ARG A 46 2.94 -8.39 2.95
C ARG A 46 2.93 -9.23 1.67
N GLU A 47 2.10 -8.88 0.70
CA GLU A 47 1.99 -9.63 -0.57
C GLU A 47 3.27 -9.49 -1.39
N MET A 48 3.86 -8.28 -1.46
CA MET A 48 5.15 -8.06 -2.12
C MET A 48 6.27 -8.88 -1.48
N TYR A 49 6.31 -8.96 -0.15
CA TYR A 49 7.28 -9.81 0.55
C TYR A 49 7.06 -11.30 0.26
N SER A 50 5.81 -11.77 0.25
CA SER A 50 5.50 -13.15 -0.10
C SER A 50 5.93 -13.50 -1.53
N ALA A 51 5.67 -12.60 -2.48
CA ALA A 51 6.12 -12.75 -3.86
C ALA A 51 7.66 -12.76 -3.98
N ALA A 52 8.36 -11.93 -3.20
CA ALA A 52 9.82 -11.93 -3.12
C ALA A 52 10.37 -13.28 -2.68
N MET A 53 9.74 -13.88 -1.66
CA MET A 53 10.18 -15.15 -1.09
C MET A 53 9.94 -16.32 -2.04
N GLU A 54 8.82 -16.31 -2.77
CA GLU A 54 8.53 -17.30 -3.82
C GLU A 54 9.56 -17.23 -4.95
N GLU A 55 9.87 -16.03 -5.46
CA GLU A 55 10.88 -15.86 -6.50
C GLU A 55 12.27 -16.30 -6.01
N LYS A 56 12.62 -16.00 -4.75
CA LYS A 56 13.85 -16.46 -4.10
C LYS A 56 13.95 -17.97 -4.06
N GLN A 57 12.86 -18.66 -3.68
CA GLN A 57 12.83 -20.12 -3.64
C GLN A 57 13.04 -20.72 -5.03
N LEU A 58 12.42 -20.14 -6.06
CA LEU A 58 12.60 -20.58 -7.45
C LEU A 58 14.03 -20.37 -7.94
N ALA A 59 14.68 -19.25 -7.58
CA ALA A 59 16.08 -18.99 -7.92
C ALA A 59 17.02 -20.04 -7.28
N VAL A 60 16.79 -20.38 -6.01
CA VAL A 60 17.55 -21.45 -5.31
C VAL A 60 17.34 -22.80 -5.98
N GLN A 61 16.10 -23.16 -6.33
CA GLN A 61 15.79 -24.42 -7.01
C GLN A 61 16.45 -24.52 -8.40
N ALA A 62 16.60 -23.40 -9.09
CA ALA A 62 17.29 -23.35 -10.37
C ALA A 62 18.83 -23.32 -10.25
N GLY A 63 19.37 -23.29 -9.03
CA GLY A 63 20.82 -23.21 -8.82
C GLY A 63 21.43 -21.86 -9.19
N GLU A 64 20.63 -20.80 -9.28
CA GLU A 64 21.08 -19.43 -9.57
C GLU A 64 21.68 -18.80 -8.31
N ILE A 65 22.80 -19.33 -7.85
CA ILE A 65 23.50 -18.87 -6.67
C ILE A 65 24.73 -18.09 -7.12
N GLY A 66 24.84 -16.84 -6.68
CA GLY A 66 26.00 -16.00 -6.96
C GLY A 66 27.24 -16.49 -6.22
N PRO A 67 28.43 -15.96 -6.55
CA PRO A 67 29.69 -16.34 -5.91
C PRO A 67 29.69 -16.13 -4.38
N ASP A 68 28.87 -15.18 -3.90
CA ASP A 68 28.73 -14.85 -2.47
C ASP A 68 27.73 -15.76 -1.72
N GLY A 69 27.17 -16.77 -2.38
CA GLY A 69 26.19 -17.69 -1.78
C GLY A 69 24.75 -17.15 -1.72
N PHE A 70 24.48 -15.96 -2.26
CA PHE A 70 23.14 -15.39 -2.34
C PHE A 70 22.44 -15.78 -3.66
N PRO A 71 21.13 -16.10 -3.61
CA PRO A 71 20.37 -16.37 -4.83
C PRO A 71 20.26 -15.10 -5.68
N THR A 72 20.58 -15.23 -6.97
CA THR A 72 20.50 -14.14 -7.94
C THR A 72 19.11 -14.15 -8.56
N LEU A 73 18.41 -13.02 -8.46
CA LEU A 73 17.03 -12.88 -8.94
C LEU A 73 17.00 -12.12 -10.26
N THR A 74 16.44 -12.74 -11.30
CA THR A 74 16.14 -12.03 -12.55
C THR A 74 14.85 -11.24 -12.39
N VAL A 75 14.91 -9.93 -12.60
CA VAL A 75 13.76 -9.02 -12.44
C VAL A 75 13.59 -8.11 -13.65
N VAL A 76 12.36 -7.66 -13.87
CA VAL A 76 12.02 -6.59 -14.81
C VAL A 76 11.74 -5.33 -13.99
N VAL A 77 12.37 -4.23 -14.35
CA VAL A 77 12.14 -2.94 -13.69
C VAL A 77 11.46 -2.01 -14.67
N ASP A 78 10.35 -1.43 -14.25
CA ASP A 78 9.66 -0.37 -14.98
C ASP A 78 9.52 0.87 -14.10
N GLY A 79 9.59 2.04 -14.71
CA GLY A 79 9.52 3.31 -14.00
C GLY A 79 8.95 4.38 -14.90
N CYS A 80 7.96 5.12 -14.38
CA CYS A 80 7.33 6.18 -15.13
C CYS A 80 7.25 7.47 -14.32
N TRP A 81 7.40 8.58 -15.05
CA TRP A 81 6.99 9.89 -14.58
C TRP A 81 5.69 10.23 -15.29
N ALA A 82 4.57 10.08 -14.59
CA ALA A 82 3.25 10.21 -15.23
C ALA A 82 3.12 11.57 -15.92
N LYS A 83 2.61 11.55 -17.15
CA LYS A 83 2.31 12.75 -17.95
C LYS A 83 0.82 13.03 -17.77
N ARG A 84 0.45 14.24 -17.35
CA ARG A 84 -0.97 14.59 -17.25
C ARG A 84 -1.53 14.92 -18.64
N SER A 85 -2.74 14.45 -18.91
CA SER A 85 -3.43 14.67 -20.20
C SER A 85 -4.20 16.00 -20.30
N TYR A 86 -4.36 16.75 -19.20
CA TYR A 86 -5.09 18.01 -19.21
C TYR A 86 -4.17 19.20 -19.50
N ARG A 87 -4.49 19.95 -20.56
CA ARG A 87 -3.77 21.15 -21.06
C ARG A 87 -2.35 20.80 -21.56
N ASN A 88 -1.38 21.69 -21.38
CA ASN A 88 -0.01 21.49 -21.85
C ASN A 88 0.65 20.30 -21.13
N ASN A 89 1.59 19.70 -21.82
CA ASN A 89 2.39 18.54 -21.41
C ASN A 89 3.15 18.75 -20.08
N TYR A 90 2.44 18.63 -18.95
CA TYR A 90 3.02 18.68 -17.62
C TYR A 90 3.45 17.29 -17.17
N SER A 91 4.72 17.15 -16.79
CA SER A 91 5.18 16.01 -16.00
C SER A 91 4.55 16.08 -14.59
N SER A 92 4.14 14.93 -14.04
CA SER A 92 3.72 14.81 -12.64
C SER A 92 4.81 15.38 -11.70
N LEU A 93 4.45 15.71 -10.46
CA LEU A 93 5.45 16.00 -9.42
C LEU A 93 5.93 14.72 -8.74
N SER A 94 5.26 13.60 -8.98
CA SER A 94 5.61 12.29 -8.47
C SER A 94 5.94 11.33 -9.62
N GLY A 95 6.99 10.52 -9.42
CA GLY A 95 7.33 9.37 -10.24
C GLY A 95 7.12 8.08 -9.45
N ALA A 96 6.88 6.98 -10.14
CA ALA A 96 6.78 5.65 -9.55
C ALA A 96 7.65 4.66 -10.31
N ALA A 97 8.22 3.69 -9.59
CA ALA A 97 8.97 2.58 -10.15
C ALA A 97 8.53 1.27 -9.50
N ALA A 98 8.49 0.20 -10.29
CA ALA A 98 8.14 -1.14 -9.84
C ALA A 98 9.20 -2.14 -10.27
N ILE A 99 9.47 -3.10 -9.38
CA ILE A 99 10.31 -4.26 -9.63
C ILE A 99 9.39 -5.47 -9.69
N VAL A 100 9.46 -6.21 -10.80
CA VAL A 100 8.59 -7.35 -11.10
C VAL A 100 9.46 -8.59 -11.25
N GLY A 101 9.08 -9.69 -10.57
CA GLY A 101 9.76 -10.98 -10.71
C GLY A 101 9.64 -11.52 -12.13
N PHE A 102 10.74 -12.00 -12.71
CA PHE A 102 10.72 -12.48 -14.09
C PHE A 102 9.95 -13.79 -14.24
N ARG A 103 9.96 -14.68 -13.24
CA ARG A 103 9.31 -15.99 -13.31
C ARG A 103 7.86 -15.93 -12.83
N THR A 104 7.63 -15.41 -11.62
CA THR A 104 6.28 -15.29 -11.05
C THR A 104 5.45 -14.18 -11.69
N LYS A 105 6.08 -13.21 -12.37
CA LYS A 105 5.43 -12.00 -12.92
C LYS A 105 4.69 -11.16 -11.86
N LYS A 106 5.02 -11.36 -10.58
CA LYS A 106 4.44 -10.62 -9.45
C LYS A 106 5.29 -9.38 -9.14
N VAL A 107 4.64 -8.34 -8.63
CA VAL A 107 5.34 -7.14 -8.14
C VAL A 107 6.01 -7.48 -6.81
N ILE A 108 7.32 -7.29 -6.74
CA ILE A 108 8.15 -7.57 -5.56
C ILE A 108 8.44 -6.28 -4.79
N TYR A 109 8.47 -5.15 -5.49
CA TYR A 109 8.69 -3.85 -4.88
C TYR A 109 8.05 -2.75 -5.72
N MET A 110 7.52 -1.73 -5.05
CA MET A 110 7.06 -0.49 -5.67
C MET A 110 7.56 0.70 -4.85
N GLY A 111 8.22 1.63 -5.53
CA GLY A 111 8.71 2.88 -4.95
C GLY A 111 8.05 4.08 -5.60
N VAL A 112 7.73 5.10 -4.80
CA VAL A 112 7.22 6.39 -5.26
C VAL A 112 8.19 7.48 -4.82
N ARG A 113 8.50 8.42 -5.71
CA ARG A 113 9.37 9.55 -5.43
C ARG A 113 8.70 10.84 -5.84
N ASN A 114 8.59 11.79 -4.90
CA ASN A 114 8.20 13.15 -5.20
C ASN A 114 9.43 13.97 -5.59
N ARG A 115 9.23 14.92 -6.51
CA ARG A 115 10.22 15.94 -6.88
C ARG A 115 10.40 16.94 -5.74
#